data_AF-A0A2V9EYL4-F1
#
_entry.id   AF-A0A2V9EYL4-F1
#
_cell.length_a   1.000
_cell.length_b   1.000
_cell.length_c   1.000
_cell.angle_alpha   90.00
_cell.angle_beta   90.00
_cell.angle_gamma   90.00
#
_symmetry.space_group_name_H-M   'P 1'
#
loop_
_entity.id
_entity.type
_entity.pdbx_description
1 polymer ?
#
loop_
_entity_poly.entity_id
_entity_poly.type
_entity_poly.pdbx_seq_one_letter_code
_entity_poly.pdbx_strand_id
1 'polypeptide(L)'
;MFIASDKMTSPSVEQIPAGINAVEGYKASMNGDGLCIREHLPQIIERGAEALTPAEKELLKWIGVFFRKPTPGKFMMRIRMPNGFARSEQLHTIAELSRRLGNSVLDITTRQQIELRGFTLDSVPEIFEKLRGVDLRTLQTGIDNVRNINGCAMAGLTPHEWFDASPVVHELDRIIVGNEGNPEFSNLPRKFNIVVTGCTDNCTHSESQDIALIPANKAGRLGFNVLVGGKMGSGGFTVASPLNVFVEIFQAAAVVVELVKIYRDHGPREARSKCRFAFLIEEWGLRRLRAELVARLGHELAFQGRDMRGSKHSDHLGVSTQKQSGLVAVGLCIPTGRVKPDQLDELARLSDTHGNGEIRLTTGQNAIIPNVAAARVAKLLEEPLLTQLSPRPSPFVRGLVACVGTDYCNLALIETKSRAIALSEALHKKMGAGLNPLTIHWSGCPAGCGNHQAADVGLRGFKTRIDGKIVDAVAIYTGGRTGPHAIAGQEILETVPCDESLPDVVANVIQSYRFDMEVRQHAALSDPFFTAASTAGLASWRFARVLPPPSVPA
;
A
#
# COMPACT_ATOMS: atom_id res chain seq x y z
N MET A 1 -39.85 39.63 0.76
CA MET A 1 -39.44 39.35 -0.63
C MET A 1 -38.58 38.09 -0.55
N PHE A 2 -39.22 36.94 -0.73
CA PHE A 2 -38.59 35.62 -0.62
C PHE A 2 -37.81 35.36 -1.91
N ILE A 3 -36.49 35.23 -1.83
CA ILE A 3 -35.68 34.70 -2.93
C ILE A 3 -35.77 33.18 -2.81
N ALA A 4 -36.32 32.56 -3.85
CA ALA A 4 -36.46 31.12 -3.97
C ALA A 4 -35.08 30.45 -3.89
N SER A 5 -34.97 29.43 -3.05
CA SER A 5 -33.84 28.51 -3.07
C SER A 5 -33.89 27.71 -4.36
N ASP A 6 -32.92 27.92 -5.26
CA ASP A 6 -32.69 27.00 -6.36
C ASP A 6 -32.42 25.60 -5.77
N LYS A 7 -33.31 24.66 -6.09
CA LYS A 7 -33.08 23.23 -5.84
C LYS A 7 -31.87 22.84 -6.68
N MET A 8 -30.67 22.79 -6.07
CA MET A 8 -29.51 22.15 -6.67
C MET A 8 -29.90 20.73 -7.04
N THR A 9 -30.08 20.50 -8.34
CA THR A 9 -30.37 19.20 -8.91
C THR A 9 -29.24 18.23 -8.56
N SER A 10 -29.60 17.03 -8.12
CA SER A 10 -28.64 15.92 -8.03
C SER A 10 -27.88 15.78 -9.35
N PRO A 11 -26.57 15.46 -9.37
CA PRO A 11 -25.80 15.37 -10.61
C PRO A 11 -26.51 14.44 -11.59
N SER A 12 -27.22 15.03 -12.55
CA SER A 12 -27.88 14.30 -13.61
C SER A 12 -26.79 13.84 -14.56
N VAL A 13 -26.75 12.53 -14.81
CA VAL A 13 -25.88 11.95 -15.83
C VAL A 13 -26.49 12.29 -17.19
N GLU A 14 -26.45 13.56 -17.59
CA GLU A 14 -26.89 13.96 -18.92
C GLU A 14 -25.69 13.96 -19.86
N GLN A 15 -25.61 12.85 -20.60
CA GLN A 15 -24.76 12.61 -21.77
C GLN A 15 -23.25 12.64 -21.52
N ILE A 16 -22.70 11.48 -21.14
CA ILE A 16 -21.24 11.24 -21.20
C ILE A 16 -20.83 11.38 -22.69
N PRO A 17 -19.95 12.34 -23.05
CA PRO A 17 -19.50 12.48 -24.43
C PRO A 17 -18.87 11.19 -24.95
N ALA A 18 -19.09 10.87 -26.23
CA ALA A 18 -18.54 9.66 -26.84
C ALA A 18 -17.00 9.62 -26.69
N GLY A 19 -16.47 8.50 -26.18
CA GLY A 19 -15.03 8.32 -25.93
C GLY A 19 -14.55 8.64 -24.51
N ILE A 20 -15.42 9.17 -23.63
CA ILE A 20 -15.09 9.48 -22.23
C ILE A 20 -15.57 8.35 -21.31
N ASN A 21 -14.71 7.84 -20.40
CA ASN A 21 -15.17 6.84 -19.43
C ASN A 21 -16.11 7.43 -18.38
N ALA A 22 -17.01 6.62 -17.84
CA ALA A 22 -18.06 7.08 -16.94
C ALA A 22 -17.56 7.91 -15.74
N VAL A 23 -16.40 7.59 -15.18
CA VAL A 23 -15.86 8.33 -14.02
C VAL A 23 -15.38 9.73 -14.43
N GLU A 24 -14.80 9.90 -15.61
CA GLU A 24 -14.50 11.25 -16.13
C GLU A 24 -15.78 12.06 -16.34
N GLY A 25 -16.86 11.41 -16.81
CA GLY A 25 -18.19 12.02 -16.86
C GLY A 25 -18.70 12.46 -15.47
N TYR A 26 -18.55 11.62 -14.45
CA TYR A 26 -18.93 11.96 -13.07
C TYR A 26 -18.09 13.09 -12.47
N LYS A 27 -16.80 13.19 -12.84
CA LYS A 27 -15.96 14.33 -12.45
C LYS A 27 -16.43 15.59 -13.16
N ALA A 28 -16.73 15.52 -14.45
CA ALA A 28 -17.23 16.66 -15.21
C ALA A 28 -18.55 17.22 -14.64
N SER A 29 -19.45 16.36 -14.14
CA SER A 29 -20.67 16.83 -13.44
C SER A 29 -20.42 17.55 -12.12
N MET A 30 -19.17 17.55 -11.63
CA MET A 30 -18.70 18.27 -10.45
C MET A 30 -17.65 19.34 -10.82
N ASN A 31 -17.71 19.89 -12.04
CA ASN A 31 -16.73 20.86 -12.57
C ASN A 31 -15.27 20.35 -12.52
N GLY A 32 -15.09 19.04 -12.59
CA GLY A 32 -13.80 18.37 -12.49
C GLY A 32 -13.35 18.06 -11.06
N ASP A 33 -13.98 18.61 -10.02
CA ASP A 33 -13.57 18.39 -8.62
C ASP A 33 -14.51 17.45 -7.87
N GLY A 34 -14.09 16.19 -7.71
CA GLY A 34 -14.86 15.21 -6.96
C GLY A 34 -15.05 15.52 -5.47
N LEU A 35 -14.31 16.47 -4.88
CA LEU A 35 -14.48 16.90 -3.49
C LEU A 35 -15.81 17.63 -3.27
N CYS A 36 -16.38 18.27 -4.31
CA CYS A 36 -17.65 18.98 -4.24
C CYS A 36 -18.84 18.07 -3.85
N ILE A 37 -18.69 16.74 -3.94
CA ILE A 37 -19.70 15.79 -3.43
C ILE A 37 -20.06 16.04 -1.96
N ARG A 38 -19.15 16.64 -1.17
CA ARG A 38 -19.39 17.02 0.22
C ARG A 38 -20.57 17.99 0.38
N GLU A 39 -20.77 18.88 -0.57
CA GLU A 39 -21.86 19.88 -0.56
C GLU A 39 -23.23 19.24 -0.78
N HIS A 40 -23.26 18.12 -1.50
CA HIS A 40 -24.46 17.34 -1.78
C HIS A 40 -24.74 16.27 -0.71
N LEU A 41 -23.81 16.05 0.22
CA LEU A 41 -23.92 14.97 1.20
C LEU A 41 -25.20 15.03 2.04
N PRO A 42 -25.69 16.20 2.52
CA PRO A 42 -26.95 16.28 3.26
C PRO A 42 -28.15 15.76 2.46
N GLN A 43 -28.28 16.15 1.20
CA GLN A 43 -29.36 15.71 0.32
C GLN A 43 -29.23 14.22 -0.02
N ILE A 44 -28.00 13.72 -0.22
CA ILE A 44 -27.74 12.30 -0.45
C ILE A 44 -28.13 11.47 0.78
N ILE A 45 -27.85 11.96 1.99
CA ILE A 45 -28.26 11.32 3.26
C ILE A 45 -29.78 11.30 3.37
N GLU A 46 -30.46 12.42 3.11
CA GLU A 46 -31.93 12.54 3.18
C GLU A 46 -32.63 11.54 2.25
N ARG A 47 -32.13 11.36 1.02
CA ARG A 47 -32.66 10.36 0.08
C ARG A 47 -32.34 8.91 0.48
N GLY A 48 -31.32 8.69 1.30
CA GLY A 48 -30.90 7.37 1.79
C GLY A 48 -29.99 6.58 0.83
N ALA A 49 -29.34 5.54 1.39
CA ALA A 49 -28.31 4.76 0.70
C ALA A 49 -28.82 3.96 -0.52
N GLU A 50 -30.08 3.52 -0.49
CA GLU A 50 -30.70 2.76 -1.60
C GLU A 50 -30.91 3.62 -2.85
N ALA A 51 -31.09 4.94 -2.67
CA ALA A 51 -31.26 5.90 -3.75
C ALA A 51 -29.94 6.38 -4.36
N LEU A 52 -28.79 5.84 -3.93
CA LEU A 52 -27.48 6.23 -4.46
C LEU A 52 -27.33 5.87 -5.94
N THR A 53 -27.11 6.89 -6.75
CA THR A 53 -26.76 6.77 -8.17
C THR A 53 -25.38 6.13 -8.38
N PRO A 54 -25.08 5.59 -9.57
CA PRO A 54 -23.73 5.14 -9.89
C PRO A 54 -22.66 6.23 -9.74
N ALA A 55 -23.00 7.48 -10.07
CA ALA A 55 -22.10 8.63 -9.93
C ALA A 55 -21.75 8.88 -8.45
N GLU A 56 -22.75 9.00 -7.58
CA GLU A 56 -22.53 9.25 -6.14
C GLU A 56 -21.75 8.10 -5.49
N LYS A 57 -21.99 6.85 -5.87
CA LYS A 57 -21.22 5.68 -5.37
C LYS A 57 -19.72 5.78 -5.68
N GLU A 58 -19.36 6.40 -6.80
CA GLU A 58 -17.96 6.66 -7.17
C GLU A 58 -17.43 7.96 -6.55
N LEU A 59 -18.21 9.04 -6.57
CA LEU A 59 -17.82 10.36 -6.08
C LEU A 59 -17.61 10.40 -4.57
N LEU A 60 -18.42 9.68 -3.77
CA LEU A 60 -18.23 9.56 -2.32
C LEU A 60 -16.84 9.03 -1.92
N LYS A 61 -16.12 8.37 -2.84
CA LYS A 61 -14.74 7.88 -2.60
C LYS A 61 -13.73 9.02 -2.52
N TRP A 62 -14.04 10.24 -3.01
CA TRP A 62 -13.21 11.43 -2.80
C TRP A 62 -13.18 11.88 -1.35
N ILE A 63 -14.25 11.65 -0.59
CA ILE A 63 -14.31 11.92 0.85
C ILE A 63 -14.10 10.65 1.68
N GLY A 64 -13.57 9.60 1.05
CA GLY A 64 -13.20 8.34 1.68
C GLY A 64 -14.37 7.46 2.08
N VAL A 65 -15.57 7.68 1.55
CA VAL A 65 -16.76 6.85 1.78
C VAL A 65 -16.97 5.88 0.61
N PHE A 66 -17.03 4.59 0.91
CA PHE A 66 -16.98 3.53 -0.07
C PHE A 66 -18.19 2.61 0.03
N PHE A 67 -19.16 2.76 -0.90
CA PHE A 67 -20.30 1.84 -0.99
C PHE A 67 -19.86 0.38 -1.21
N ARG A 68 -20.47 -0.56 -0.47
CA ARG A 68 -20.13 -1.99 -0.49
C ARG A 68 -21.31 -2.81 -1.01
N LYS A 69 -21.12 -3.50 -2.14
CA LYS A 69 -22.11 -4.45 -2.69
C LYS A 69 -22.28 -5.70 -1.83
N PRO A 70 -21.22 -6.30 -1.25
CA PRO A 70 -21.37 -7.49 -0.40
C PRO A 70 -22.14 -7.23 0.90
N THR A 71 -22.23 -5.98 1.35
CA THR A 71 -22.95 -5.57 2.56
C THR A 71 -23.91 -4.42 2.23
N PRO A 72 -25.11 -4.71 1.70
CA PRO A 72 -26.09 -3.71 1.28
C PRO A 72 -26.39 -2.65 2.37
N GLY A 73 -26.57 -1.39 1.96
CA GLY A 73 -26.77 -0.25 2.87
C GLY A 73 -25.56 0.15 3.73
N LYS A 74 -24.44 -0.60 3.66
CA LYS A 74 -23.24 -0.35 4.47
C LYS A 74 -22.07 0.17 3.66
N PHE A 75 -21.17 0.86 4.35
CA PHE A 75 -20.02 1.53 3.76
C PHE A 75 -18.72 1.10 4.44
N MET A 76 -17.62 1.30 3.70
CA MET A 76 -16.27 1.34 4.25
C MET A 76 -15.80 2.80 4.24
N MET A 77 -15.01 3.18 5.24
CA MET A 77 -14.34 4.46 5.29
C MET A 77 -12.85 4.24 5.41
N ARG A 78 -12.08 4.89 4.54
CA ARG A 78 -10.62 4.82 4.58
C ARG A 78 -10.08 6.09 5.20
N ILE A 79 -9.29 5.94 6.26
CA ILE A 79 -8.72 7.05 7.02
C ILE A 79 -7.30 7.32 6.51
N ARG A 80 -7.01 8.58 6.19
CA ARG A 80 -5.69 9.03 5.73
C ARG A 80 -4.73 9.10 6.92
N MET A 81 -3.56 8.49 6.78
CA MET A 81 -2.56 8.34 7.84
C MET A 81 -1.16 8.45 7.21
N PRO A 82 -0.68 9.67 6.92
CA PRO A 82 0.58 9.87 6.22
C PRO A 82 1.72 9.16 6.96
N ASN A 83 2.56 8.45 6.20
CA ASN A 83 3.65 7.61 6.72
C ASN A 83 3.22 6.48 7.69
N GLY A 84 1.92 6.25 7.88
CA GLY A 84 1.40 5.30 8.87
C GLY A 84 1.54 5.75 10.32
N PHE A 85 1.80 7.03 10.56
CA PHE A 85 1.99 7.54 11.91
C PHE A 85 0.64 7.80 12.56
N ALA A 86 0.47 7.36 13.80
CA ALA A 86 -0.75 7.56 14.58
C ALA A 86 -0.44 7.81 16.06
N ARG A 87 -1.42 8.40 16.76
CA ARG A 87 -1.43 8.61 18.21
C ARG A 87 -2.44 7.68 18.89
N SER A 88 -2.25 7.40 20.18
CA SER A 88 -3.16 6.59 21.00
C SER A 88 -4.60 7.10 20.95
N GLU A 89 -4.81 8.41 21.11
CA GLU A 89 -6.13 9.07 21.02
C GLU A 89 -6.85 8.84 19.68
N GLN A 90 -6.08 8.76 18.59
CA GLN A 90 -6.61 8.49 17.25
C GLN A 90 -7.12 7.05 17.13
N LEU A 91 -6.37 6.10 17.69
CA LEU A 91 -6.76 4.69 17.73
C LEU A 91 -8.01 4.48 18.59
N HIS A 92 -8.07 5.10 19.77
CA HIS A 92 -9.25 5.10 20.63
C HIS A 92 -10.49 5.64 19.93
N THR A 93 -10.37 6.77 19.23
CA THR A 93 -11.47 7.36 18.46
C THR A 93 -11.96 6.42 17.37
N ILE A 94 -11.06 5.76 16.64
CA ILE A 94 -11.42 4.78 15.59
C ILE A 94 -12.10 3.55 16.20
N ALA A 95 -11.62 3.06 17.34
CA ALA A 95 -12.23 1.93 18.05
C ALA A 95 -13.65 2.25 18.53
N GLU A 96 -13.86 3.44 19.11
CA GLU A 96 -15.17 3.93 19.53
C GLU A 96 -16.15 3.96 18.34
N LEU A 97 -15.75 4.58 17.24
CA LEU A 97 -16.54 4.67 16.01
C LEU A 97 -16.88 3.28 15.46
N SER A 98 -15.93 2.34 15.50
CA SER A 98 -16.14 0.98 15.02
C SER A 98 -17.14 0.17 15.84
N ARG A 99 -17.14 0.34 17.17
CA ARG A 99 -18.14 -0.29 18.06
C ARG A 99 -19.52 0.32 17.89
N ARG A 100 -19.59 1.65 17.85
CA ARG A 100 -20.87 2.37 17.94
C ARG A 100 -21.58 2.48 16.60
N LEU A 101 -20.83 2.74 15.53
CA LEU A 101 -21.38 3.02 14.19
C LEU A 101 -21.03 1.93 13.18
N GLY A 102 -19.92 1.23 13.39
CA GLY A 102 -19.45 0.17 12.50
C GLY A 102 -20.00 -1.21 12.82
N ASN A 103 -19.32 -2.22 12.28
CA ASN A 103 -19.58 -3.64 12.58
C ASN A 103 -18.45 -4.27 13.42
N SER A 104 -17.67 -3.45 14.15
CA SER A 104 -16.51 -3.91 14.93
C SER A 104 -15.44 -4.66 14.12
N VAL A 105 -15.33 -4.37 12.82
CA VAL A 105 -14.25 -4.86 11.96
C VAL A 105 -13.44 -3.69 11.43
N LEU A 106 -12.14 -3.72 11.72
CA LEU A 106 -11.15 -2.75 11.25
C LEU A 106 -10.05 -3.50 10.50
N ASP A 107 -9.47 -2.87 9.49
CA ASP A 107 -8.33 -3.44 8.78
C ASP A 107 -7.22 -2.42 8.56
N ILE A 108 -5.99 -2.79 8.92
CA ILE A 108 -4.77 -2.12 8.49
C ILE A 108 -4.47 -2.52 7.05
N THR A 109 -4.21 -1.52 6.22
CA THR A 109 -4.02 -1.69 4.78
C THR A 109 -2.53 -1.79 4.40
N THR A 110 -2.27 -2.28 3.19
CA THR A 110 -0.93 -2.26 2.55
C THR A 110 -0.39 -0.85 2.26
N ARG A 111 -1.16 0.19 2.62
CA ARG A 111 -0.77 1.60 2.54
C ARG A 111 -0.69 2.29 3.90
N GLN A 112 -0.53 1.53 4.98
CA GLN A 112 -0.34 2.10 6.33
C GLN A 112 -1.52 2.96 6.78
N GLN A 113 -2.74 2.50 6.52
CA GLN A 113 -3.99 3.17 6.89
C GLN A 113 -4.90 2.20 7.62
N ILE A 114 -5.92 2.72 8.31
CA ILE A 114 -7.02 1.92 8.85
C ILE A 114 -8.29 2.14 8.01
N GLU A 115 -9.01 1.05 7.75
CA GLU A 115 -10.35 1.06 7.18
C GLU A 115 -11.40 0.73 8.25
N LEU A 116 -12.36 1.64 8.42
CA LEU A 116 -13.58 1.45 9.20
C LEU A 116 -14.67 0.83 8.31
N ARG A 117 -15.50 -0.08 8.85
CA ARG A 117 -16.52 -0.79 8.08
C ARG A 117 -17.86 -0.82 8.80
N GLY A 118 -18.92 -1.05 8.03
CA GLY A 118 -20.23 -1.46 8.55
C GLY A 118 -21.15 -0.32 8.98
N PHE A 119 -20.73 0.93 8.81
CA PHE A 119 -21.57 2.09 9.10
C PHE A 119 -22.55 2.40 7.97
N THR A 120 -23.60 3.14 8.32
CA THR A 120 -24.65 3.60 7.40
C THR A 120 -24.37 5.03 6.93
N LEU A 121 -24.99 5.44 5.84
CA LEU A 121 -24.70 6.71 5.19
C LEU A 121 -24.95 7.94 6.11
N ASP A 122 -26.01 7.90 6.90
CA ASP A 122 -26.40 8.91 7.89
C ASP A 122 -25.39 9.08 9.04
N SER A 123 -24.55 8.07 9.29
CA SER A 123 -23.47 8.15 10.29
C SER A 123 -22.25 8.94 9.82
N VAL A 124 -22.12 9.24 8.53
CA VAL A 124 -20.92 9.88 7.94
C VAL A 124 -20.57 11.22 8.61
N PRO A 125 -21.52 12.16 8.85
CA PRO A 125 -21.20 13.45 9.46
C PRO A 125 -20.58 13.32 10.85
N GLU A 126 -21.12 12.43 11.69
CA GLU A 126 -20.61 12.19 13.04
C GLU A 126 -19.21 11.55 13.01
N ILE A 127 -18.97 10.61 12.09
CA ILE A 127 -17.65 10.02 11.91
C ILE A 127 -16.64 11.10 11.52
N PHE A 128 -16.98 11.99 10.59
CA PHE A 128 -16.10 13.09 10.18
C PHE A 128 -15.82 14.07 11.32
N GLU A 129 -16.82 14.39 12.14
CA GLU A 129 -16.64 15.24 13.31
C GLU A 129 -15.65 14.63 14.30
N LYS A 130 -15.87 13.37 14.71
CA LYS A 130 -14.99 12.68 15.67
C LYS A 130 -13.57 12.51 15.15
N LEU A 131 -13.40 12.12 13.87
CA LEU A 131 -12.07 11.97 13.27
C LEU A 131 -11.33 13.32 13.21
N ARG A 132 -12.00 14.42 12.83
CA ARG A 132 -11.38 15.75 12.82
C ARG A 132 -10.95 16.20 14.22
N GLY A 133 -11.69 15.83 15.26
CA GLY A 133 -11.35 16.11 16.66
C GLY A 133 -9.99 15.55 17.11
N VAL A 134 -9.44 14.57 16.40
CA VAL A 134 -8.13 13.97 16.66
C VAL A 134 -7.16 14.10 15.46
N ASP A 135 -7.37 15.13 14.64
CA ASP A 135 -6.58 15.42 13.43
C ASP A 135 -6.49 14.27 12.42
N LEU A 136 -7.58 13.50 12.28
CA LEU A 136 -7.74 12.49 11.24
C LEU A 136 -8.72 12.96 10.15
N ARG A 137 -8.44 12.54 8.92
CA ARG A 137 -9.21 12.92 7.71
C ARG A 137 -9.36 11.72 6.78
N THR A 138 -10.30 11.81 5.84
CA THR A 138 -10.64 10.72 4.91
C THR A 138 -10.56 11.16 3.45
N LEU A 139 -10.18 12.41 3.22
CA LEU A 139 -10.15 13.06 1.91
C LEU A 139 -9.12 12.42 0.97
N GLN A 140 -9.49 12.32 -0.30
CA GLN A 140 -8.65 11.86 -1.41
C GLN A 140 -8.08 10.44 -1.20
N THR A 141 -8.75 9.59 -0.42
CA THR A 141 -8.29 8.22 -0.11
C THR A 141 -8.71 7.16 -1.14
N GLY A 142 -9.61 7.53 -2.05
CA GLY A 142 -10.20 6.64 -3.06
C GLY A 142 -10.02 7.11 -4.50
N ILE A 143 -10.47 6.25 -5.42
CA ILE A 143 -10.61 6.53 -6.86
C ILE A 143 -9.41 7.26 -7.49
N ASP A 144 -9.60 8.41 -8.14
CA ASP A 144 -8.65 9.10 -9.01
C ASP A 144 -7.95 10.24 -8.28
N ASN A 145 -7.30 9.86 -7.18
CA ASN A 145 -6.57 10.74 -6.27
C ASN A 145 -5.18 10.18 -5.94
N VAL A 146 -4.33 11.05 -5.39
CA VAL A 146 -3.14 10.65 -4.66
C VAL A 146 -3.54 9.91 -3.38
N ARG A 147 -3.18 8.64 -3.30
CA ARG A 147 -3.46 7.78 -2.15
C ARG A 147 -2.62 8.20 -0.95
N ASN A 148 -2.78 7.48 0.16
CA ASN A 148 -1.91 7.68 1.32
C ASN A 148 -0.45 7.60 0.89
N ILE A 149 0.34 8.55 1.36
CA ILE A 149 1.76 8.63 1.04
C ILE A 149 2.47 7.76 2.08
N ASN A 150 3.06 6.67 1.59
CA ASN A 150 3.73 5.70 2.43
C ASN A 150 5.16 6.16 2.73
N GLY A 151 5.73 5.60 3.79
CA GLY A 151 7.17 5.60 4.00
C GLY A 151 7.56 4.61 5.07
N CYS A 152 8.82 4.66 5.50
CA CYS A 152 9.31 3.71 6.51
C CYS A 152 8.55 3.93 7.82
N ALA A 153 7.94 2.87 8.37
CA ALA A 153 7.25 2.92 9.66
C ALA A 153 8.21 3.26 10.83
N MET A 154 9.50 3.00 10.65
CA MET A 154 10.57 3.32 11.57
C MET A 154 11.37 4.57 11.19
N ALA A 155 10.85 5.40 10.26
CA ALA A 155 11.52 6.64 9.87
C ALA A 155 11.75 7.54 11.09
N GLY A 156 12.96 8.06 11.21
CA GLY A 156 13.39 8.87 12.35
C GLY A 156 13.80 8.06 13.59
N LEU A 157 13.72 6.74 13.56
CA LEU A 157 13.99 5.86 14.72
C LEU A 157 14.99 4.75 14.42
N THR A 158 14.97 4.19 13.21
CA THR A 158 15.83 3.06 12.84
C THR A 158 17.30 3.49 12.69
N PRO A 159 18.29 2.67 13.12
CA PRO A 159 19.69 2.89 12.75
C PRO A 159 19.97 2.54 11.27
N HIS A 160 19.01 1.93 10.58
CA HIS A 160 19.09 1.53 9.17
C HIS A 160 18.43 2.57 8.23
N GLU A 161 18.68 3.85 8.49
CA GLU A 161 18.29 4.96 7.61
C GLU A 161 19.45 5.95 7.46
N TRP A 162 19.53 6.61 6.30
CA TRP A 162 20.50 7.69 6.10
C TRP A 162 20.00 9.03 6.63
N PHE A 163 18.69 9.23 6.63
CA PHE A 163 18.00 10.41 7.13
C PHE A 163 16.52 10.07 7.32
N ASP A 164 15.82 10.86 8.15
CA ASP A 164 14.37 10.74 8.32
C ASP A 164 13.65 11.35 7.11
N ALA A 165 12.92 10.52 6.36
CA ALA A 165 12.15 10.95 5.19
C ALA A 165 10.69 11.31 5.49
N SER A 166 10.21 11.09 6.71
CA SER A 166 8.81 11.38 7.09
C SER A 166 8.42 12.86 6.97
N PRO A 167 9.31 13.86 7.18
CA PRO A 167 8.95 15.25 6.95
C PRO A 167 8.49 15.53 5.51
N VAL A 168 9.14 14.90 4.52
CA VAL A 168 8.74 15.03 3.10
C VAL A 168 7.38 14.39 2.85
N VAL A 169 7.07 13.27 3.51
CA VAL A 169 5.74 12.63 3.43
C VAL A 169 4.64 13.57 3.93
N HIS A 170 4.84 14.18 5.11
CA HIS A 170 3.87 15.11 5.69
C HIS A 170 3.76 16.41 4.90
N GLU A 171 4.87 16.94 4.36
CA GLU A 171 4.84 18.11 3.49
C GLU A 171 4.05 17.85 2.21
N LEU A 172 4.29 16.71 1.54
CA LEU A 172 3.54 16.30 0.37
C LEU A 172 2.05 16.14 0.68
N ASP A 173 1.71 15.54 1.81
CA ASP A 173 0.33 15.37 2.25
C ASP A 173 -0.38 16.72 2.43
N ARG A 174 0.32 17.67 3.07
CA ARG A 174 -0.16 19.03 3.30
C ARG A 174 -0.38 19.79 1.99
N ILE A 175 0.51 19.64 1.01
CA ILE A 175 0.37 20.31 -0.30
C ILE A 175 -0.75 19.67 -1.14
N ILE A 176 -0.78 18.34 -1.21
CA ILE A 176 -1.65 17.59 -2.14
C ILE A 176 -3.08 17.45 -1.63
N VAL A 177 -3.26 17.39 -0.31
CA VAL A 177 -4.57 17.20 0.32
C VAL A 177 -4.91 18.35 1.26
N GLY A 178 -3.97 18.74 2.13
CA GLY A 178 -4.22 19.80 3.11
C GLY A 178 -5.35 19.44 4.08
N ASN A 179 -5.94 20.47 4.71
CA ASN A 179 -6.96 20.29 5.74
C ASN A 179 -8.36 20.07 5.15
N GLU A 180 -8.68 20.76 4.05
CA GLU A 180 -10.02 20.77 3.45
C GLU A 180 -10.10 20.01 2.12
N GLY A 181 -9.02 19.36 1.70
CA GLY A 181 -8.87 18.83 0.35
C GLY A 181 -8.29 19.88 -0.59
N ASN A 182 -7.58 19.44 -1.63
CA ASN A 182 -7.01 20.33 -2.62
C ASN A 182 -7.53 20.02 -4.04
N PRO A 183 -8.39 20.89 -4.63
CA PRO A 183 -8.93 20.72 -5.97
C PRO A 183 -7.86 20.60 -7.06
N GLU A 184 -6.67 21.17 -6.86
CA GLU A 184 -5.56 21.09 -7.82
C GLU A 184 -5.11 19.63 -8.08
N PHE A 185 -5.33 18.75 -7.11
CA PHE A 185 -4.89 17.35 -7.11
C PHE A 185 -6.04 16.34 -6.97
N SER A 186 -7.30 16.78 -7.09
CA SER A 186 -8.47 15.92 -6.97
C SER A 186 -8.95 15.34 -8.31
N ASN A 187 -8.48 15.88 -9.45
CA ASN A 187 -8.89 15.44 -10.79
C ASN A 187 -7.77 14.70 -11.55
N LEU A 188 -7.22 13.63 -10.98
CA LEU A 188 -6.23 12.83 -11.70
C LEU A 188 -6.92 11.89 -12.72
N PRO A 189 -6.19 11.40 -13.75
CA PRO A 189 -6.73 10.38 -14.66
C PRO A 189 -7.04 9.04 -13.98
N ARG A 190 -6.26 8.67 -12.96
CA ARG A 190 -6.42 7.45 -12.17
C ARG A 190 -5.75 7.59 -10.81
N LYS A 191 -5.87 6.54 -9.97
CA LYS A 191 -5.16 6.44 -8.69
C LYS A 191 -3.66 6.69 -8.85
N PHE A 192 -3.08 7.40 -7.90
CA PHE A 192 -1.66 7.73 -7.88
C PHE A 192 -1.05 7.40 -6.51
N ASN A 193 -0.05 6.54 -6.50
CA ASN A 193 0.57 6.00 -5.31
C ASN A 193 1.98 6.58 -5.15
N ILE A 194 2.28 7.12 -3.97
CA ILE A 194 3.59 7.71 -3.65
C ILE A 194 4.19 6.99 -2.44
N VAL A 195 5.50 6.82 -2.46
CA VAL A 195 6.30 6.46 -1.29
C VAL A 195 7.54 7.34 -1.19
N VAL A 196 7.94 7.64 0.04
CA VAL A 196 9.20 8.31 0.35
C VAL A 196 9.90 7.56 1.47
N THR A 197 11.17 7.22 1.30
CA THR A 197 11.92 6.49 2.33
C THR A 197 13.38 6.90 2.36
N GLY A 198 13.92 7.01 3.59
CA GLY A 198 15.36 7.12 3.87
C GLY A 198 15.98 5.80 4.34
N CYS A 199 15.15 4.76 4.50
CA CYS A 199 15.51 3.45 5.03
C CYS A 199 16.24 2.58 4.00
N THR A 200 17.24 1.82 4.46
CA THR A 200 18.06 0.93 3.62
C THR A 200 17.46 -0.47 3.45
N ASP A 201 16.45 -0.84 4.23
CA ASP A 201 15.98 -2.23 4.39
C ASP A 201 14.67 -2.56 3.61
N ASN A 202 14.39 -1.86 2.51
CA ASN A 202 13.30 -2.15 1.56
C ASN A 202 11.91 -2.46 2.17
N CYS A 203 11.50 -1.73 3.20
CA CYS A 203 10.27 -2.06 3.96
C CYS A 203 8.97 -1.48 3.38
N THR A 204 8.99 -0.85 2.20
CA THR A 204 7.86 -0.04 1.68
C THR A 204 7.35 -0.41 0.28
N HIS A 205 7.87 -1.48 -0.34
CA HIS A 205 7.50 -1.91 -1.69
C HIS A 205 7.60 -0.80 -2.75
N SER A 206 8.75 -0.11 -2.79
CA SER A 206 8.93 1.13 -3.54
C SER A 206 8.68 0.98 -5.04
N GLU A 207 9.04 -0.15 -5.61
CA GLU A 207 8.97 -0.38 -7.05
C GLU A 207 7.55 -0.62 -7.58
N SER A 208 6.55 -0.70 -6.69
CA SER A 208 5.14 -0.86 -7.07
C SER A 208 4.34 0.46 -7.04
N GLN A 209 5.01 1.58 -6.80
CA GLN A 209 4.41 2.91 -6.64
C GLN A 209 4.56 3.76 -7.90
N ASP A 210 3.59 4.65 -8.17
CA ASP A 210 3.67 5.55 -9.34
C ASP A 210 4.88 6.50 -9.22
N ILE A 211 5.21 6.93 -7.99
CA ILE A 211 6.47 7.59 -7.64
C ILE A 211 7.06 6.95 -6.39
N ALA A 212 8.38 6.70 -6.42
CA ALA A 212 9.15 6.39 -5.24
C ALA A 212 10.38 7.29 -5.11
N LEU A 213 10.54 7.90 -3.94
CA LEU A 213 11.77 8.56 -3.52
C LEU A 213 12.56 7.61 -2.62
N ILE A 214 13.73 7.17 -3.10
CA ILE A 214 14.59 6.18 -2.44
C ILE A 214 15.91 6.84 -2.01
N PRO A 215 16.54 6.43 -0.89
CA PRO A 215 17.71 7.13 -0.37
C PRO A 215 18.88 7.01 -1.36
N ALA A 216 19.54 8.13 -1.63
CA ALA A 216 20.65 8.21 -2.55
C ALA A 216 21.77 9.12 -2.01
N ASN A 217 23.00 8.80 -2.42
CA ASN A 217 24.16 9.67 -2.22
C ASN A 217 24.69 10.15 -3.57
N LYS A 218 24.86 11.46 -3.73
CA LYS A 218 25.48 12.06 -4.90
C LYS A 218 26.63 12.99 -4.49
N ALA A 219 27.86 12.48 -4.64
CA ALA A 219 29.08 13.21 -4.30
C ALA A 219 29.04 13.78 -2.87
N GLY A 220 28.65 12.96 -1.90
CA GLY A 220 28.55 13.35 -0.48
C GLY A 220 27.22 13.99 -0.09
N ARG A 221 26.42 14.47 -1.05
CA ARG A 221 25.08 15.01 -0.77
C ARG A 221 24.07 13.89 -0.60
N LEU A 222 23.32 13.93 0.49
CA LEU A 222 22.22 13.00 0.76
C LEU A 222 20.92 13.54 0.16
N GLY A 223 20.14 12.63 -0.39
CA GLY A 223 18.86 12.97 -1.01
C GLY A 223 18.19 11.72 -1.53
N PHE A 224 17.45 11.86 -2.63
CA PHE A 224 16.67 10.79 -3.22
C PHE A 224 17.01 10.58 -4.68
N ASN A 225 17.05 9.32 -5.10
CA ASN A 225 16.78 8.98 -6.48
C ASN A 225 15.27 8.88 -6.70
N VAL A 226 14.81 9.27 -7.88
CA VAL A 226 13.38 9.24 -8.25
C VAL A 226 13.09 8.04 -9.15
N LEU A 227 12.23 7.13 -8.69
CA LEU A 227 11.65 6.07 -9.50
C LEU A 227 10.22 6.42 -9.88
N VAL A 228 9.79 6.04 -11.09
CA VAL A 228 8.47 6.39 -11.65
C VAL A 228 7.81 5.21 -12.37
N GLY A 229 6.48 5.20 -12.40
CA GLY A 229 5.69 4.28 -13.23
C GLY A 229 5.43 2.90 -12.64
N GLY A 230 5.77 2.67 -11.37
CA GLY A 230 5.44 1.42 -10.69
C GLY A 230 3.93 1.25 -10.52
N LYS A 231 3.42 0.04 -10.77
CA LYS A 231 2.00 -0.25 -10.55
C LYS A 231 1.73 -1.72 -10.30
N MET A 232 0.70 -1.96 -9.49
CA MET A 232 -0.04 -3.23 -9.43
C MET A 232 -1.47 -3.02 -9.96
N GLY A 233 -2.03 -4.03 -10.64
CA GLY A 233 -3.42 -4.03 -11.12
C GLY A 233 -3.56 -3.80 -12.62
N SER A 234 -4.16 -2.68 -13.04
CA SER A 234 -4.45 -2.35 -14.45
C SER A 234 -3.24 -2.63 -15.37
N GLY A 235 -3.36 -3.61 -16.27
CA GLY A 235 -2.28 -4.04 -17.17
C GLY A 235 -1.12 -4.77 -16.49
N GLY A 236 -1.35 -5.43 -15.34
CA GLY A 236 -0.35 -6.23 -14.61
C GLY A 236 0.61 -5.41 -13.73
N PHE A 237 1.53 -6.12 -13.08
CA PHE A 237 2.63 -5.53 -12.32
C PHE A 237 3.67 -4.89 -13.23
N THR A 238 4.04 -3.65 -12.94
CA THR A 238 5.12 -2.92 -13.59
C THR A 238 6.06 -2.42 -12.50
N VAL A 239 7.35 -2.72 -12.64
CA VAL A 239 8.42 -2.26 -11.76
C VAL A 239 8.74 -0.80 -12.11
N ALA A 240 8.75 0.08 -11.09
CA ALA A 240 9.10 1.49 -11.27
C ALA A 240 10.50 1.64 -11.87
N SER A 241 10.63 2.51 -12.85
CA SER A 241 11.88 2.77 -13.57
C SER A 241 12.58 4.02 -13.02
N PRO A 242 13.92 4.05 -12.99
CA PRO A 242 14.65 5.25 -12.57
C PRO A 242 14.43 6.38 -13.57
N LEU A 243 13.96 7.54 -13.10
CA LEU A 243 13.85 8.77 -13.92
C LEU A 243 15.23 9.38 -14.23
N ASN A 244 16.30 8.77 -13.70
CA ASN A 244 17.68 9.24 -13.75
C ASN A 244 17.87 10.60 -13.04
N VAL A 245 17.06 10.91 -12.04
CA VAL A 245 17.09 12.18 -11.30
C VAL A 245 17.53 11.94 -9.86
N PHE A 246 18.40 12.82 -9.37
CA PHE A 246 18.70 13.00 -7.95
C PHE A 246 18.12 14.32 -7.46
N VAL A 247 17.46 14.29 -6.31
CA VAL A 247 16.93 15.48 -5.62
C VAL A 247 17.44 15.53 -4.20
N GLU A 248 17.85 16.71 -3.74
CA GLU A 248 18.13 16.91 -2.32
C GLU A 248 16.82 16.94 -1.52
N ILE A 249 16.90 16.71 -0.20
CA ILE A 249 15.73 16.53 0.66
C ILE A 249 14.77 17.73 0.55
N PHE A 250 15.30 18.95 0.55
CA PHE A 250 14.51 20.19 0.47
C PHE A 250 13.81 20.39 -0.89
N GLN A 251 14.26 19.70 -1.95
CA GLN A 251 13.66 19.79 -3.29
C GLN A 251 12.59 18.71 -3.52
N ALA A 252 12.60 17.66 -2.68
CA ALA A 252 11.86 16.43 -2.90
C ALA A 252 10.36 16.66 -3.10
N ALA A 253 9.73 17.48 -2.23
CA ALA A 253 8.30 17.74 -2.30
C ALA A 253 7.90 18.44 -3.60
N ALA A 254 8.63 19.49 -3.99
CA ALA A 254 8.38 20.25 -5.21
C ALA A 254 8.46 19.38 -6.47
N VAL A 255 9.49 18.51 -6.56
CA VAL A 255 9.65 17.60 -7.70
C VAL A 255 8.49 16.62 -7.82
N VAL A 256 8.06 16.03 -6.70
CA VAL A 256 6.93 15.09 -6.70
C VAL A 256 5.63 15.80 -7.07
N VAL A 257 5.40 17.01 -6.57
CA VAL A 257 4.22 17.83 -6.91
C VAL A 257 4.15 18.08 -8.41
N GLU A 258 5.25 18.48 -9.04
CA GLU A 258 5.26 18.70 -10.50
C GLU A 258 5.04 17.41 -11.30
N LEU A 259 5.59 16.27 -10.86
CA LEU A 259 5.27 14.97 -11.48
C LEU A 259 3.79 14.60 -11.38
N VAL A 260 3.13 14.91 -10.25
CA VAL A 260 1.67 14.71 -10.10
C VAL A 260 0.91 15.62 -11.06
N LYS A 261 1.32 16.88 -11.23
CA LYS A 261 0.70 17.82 -12.20
C LYS A 261 0.91 17.38 -13.64
N ILE A 262 2.10 16.90 -14.01
CA ILE A 262 2.36 16.33 -15.33
C ILE A 262 1.38 15.18 -15.60
N TYR A 263 1.20 14.29 -14.63
CA TYR A 263 0.24 13.20 -14.77
C TYR A 263 -1.22 13.70 -14.87
N ARG A 264 -1.59 14.72 -14.10
CA ARG A 264 -2.92 15.35 -14.19
C ARG A 264 -3.18 15.89 -15.60
N ASP A 265 -2.22 16.61 -16.15
CA ASP A 265 -2.35 17.38 -17.40
C ASP A 265 -2.24 16.51 -18.65
N HIS A 266 -1.42 15.45 -18.60
CA HIS A 266 -1.06 14.67 -19.78
C HIS A 266 -1.41 13.18 -19.69
N GLY A 267 -1.83 12.68 -18.52
CA GLY A 267 -2.12 11.26 -18.37
C GLY A 267 -3.37 10.82 -19.14
N PRO A 268 -3.38 9.58 -19.68
CA PRO A 268 -4.48 9.07 -20.49
C PRO A 268 -5.78 8.95 -19.69
N ARG A 269 -6.92 9.31 -20.28
CA ARG A 269 -8.25 9.38 -19.61
C ARG A 269 -9.33 8.55 -20.28
N GLU A 270 -9.03 7.85 -21.37
CA GLU A 270 -10.04 7.15 -22.17
C GLU A 270 -10.38 5.80 -21.53
N ALA A 271 -9.45 4.83 -21.56
CA ALA A 271 -9.69 3.48 -21.06
C ALA A 271 -9.15 3.32 -19.64
N ARG A 272 -10.01 3.13 -18.61
CA ARG A 272 -9.58 3.04 -17.19
C ARG A 272 -8.52 1.97 -16.90
N SER A 273 -8.41 0.92 -17.73
CA SER A 273 -7.37 -0.11 -17.66
C SER A 273 -5.99 0.37 -18.15
N LYS A 274 -5.93 1.52 -18.83
CA LYS A 274 -4.75 2.16 -19.42
C LYS A 274 -4.51 3.61 -18.92
N CYS A 275 -5.21 4.07 -17.88
CA CYS A 275 -5.10 5.45 -17.38
C CYS A 275 -4.00 5.70 -16.33
N ARG A 276 -3.23 4.69 -15.90
CA ARG A 276 -2.18 4.85 -14.85
C ARG A 276 -0.95 5.59 -15.39
N PHE A 277 -0.18 6.22 -14.49
CA PHE A 277 1.03 6.97 -14.86
C PHE A 277 2.06 6.16 -15.65
N ALA A 278 2.14 4.85 -15.40
CA ALA A 278 2.95 3.92 -16.16
C ALA A 278 2.70 3.97 -17.68
N PHE A 279 1.45 4.15 -18.11
CA PHE A 279 1.10 4.19 -19.53
C PHE A 279 1.48 5.53 -20.18
N LEU A 280 1.42 6.63 -19.42
CA LEU A 280 1.99 7.90 -19.88
C LEU A 280 3.51 7.76 -20.09
N ILE A 281 4.20 7.08 -19.19
CA ILE A 281 5.65 6.82 -19.31
C ILE A 281 5.96 5.89 -20.49
N GLU A 282 5.12 4.88 -20.73
CA GLU A 282 5.25 3.99 -21.90
C GLU A 282 5.15 4.77 -23.21
N GLU A 283 4.22 5.72 -23.30
CA GLU A 283 4.04 6.58 -24.48
C GLU A 283 5.16 7.61 -24.63
N TRP A 284 5.51 8.32 -23.55
CA TRP A 284 6.46 9.43 -23.61
C TRP A 284 7.91 9.00 -23.58
N GLY A 285 8.20 7.90 -22.89
CA GLY A 285 9.55 7.55 -22.45
C GLY A 285 10.07 8.46 -21.34
N LEU A 286 11.05 7.94 -20.59
CA LEU A 286 11.64 8.62 -19.43
C LEU A 286 12.35 9.94 -19.78
N ARG A 287 12.94 10.03 -20.99
CA ARG A 287 13.64 11.24 -21.45
C ARG A 287 12.70 12.43 -21.59
N ARG A 288 11.54 12.23 -22.21
CA ARG A 288 10.52 13.28 -22.39
C ARG A 288 9.91 13.67 -21.05
N LEU A 289 9.58 12.69 -20.20
CA LEU A 289 9.06 12.97 -18.85
C LEU A 289 10.04 13.84 -18.03
N ARG A 290 11.34 13.52 -18.06
CA ARG A 290 12.36 14.33 -17.39
C ARG A 290 12.44 15.74 -17.98
N ALA A 291 12.41 15.88 -19.31
CA ALA A 291 12.48 17.19 -19.96
C ALA A 291 11.29 18.08 -19.57
N GLU A 292 10.07 17.51 -19.54
CA GLU A 292 8.87 18.21 -19.08
C GLU A 292 8.98 18.64 -17.61
N LEU A 293 9.49 17.75 -16.74
CA LEU A 293 9.73 18.05 -15.33
C LEU A 293 10.71 19.22 -15.14
N VAL A 294 11.84 19.20 -15.86
CA VAL A 294 12.83 20.29 -15.83
C VAL A 294 12.22 21.60 -16.33
N ALA A 295 11.44 21.55 -17.41
CA ALA A 295 10.77 22.73 -17.95
C ALA A 295 9.81 23.37 -16.93
N ARG A 296 9.03 22.55 -16.20
CA ARG A 296 8.10 23.04 -15.16
C ARG A 296 8.81 23.61 -13.93
N LEU A 297 9.94 23.02 -13.53
CA LEU A 297 10.74 23.51 -12.40
C LEU A 297 11.56 24.76 -12.73
N GLY A 298 11.81 25.02 -14.02
CA GLY A 298 12.60 26.17 -14.48
C GLY A 298 14.11 26.05 -14.19
N HIS A 299 14.59 24.87 -13.77
CA HIS A 299 16.01 24.62 -13.53
C HIS A 299 16.37 23.16 -13.79
N GLU A 300 17.64 22.92 -14.11
CA GLU A 300 18.15 21.57 -14.32
C GLU A 300 18.14 20.73 -13.04
N LEU A 301 17.96 19.42 -13.22
CA LEU A 301 18.03 18.44 -12.15
C LEU A 301 19.29 17.59 -12.29
N ALA A 302 19.93 17.30 -11.16
CA ALA A 302 21.08 16.42 -11.16
C ALA A 302 20.70 15.01 -11.65
N PHE A 303 21.61 14.35 -12.38
CA PHE A 303 21.45 12.92 -12.66
C PHE A 303 21.38 12.08 -11.39
N GLN A 304 20.87 10.86 -11.45
CA GLN A 304 20.75 10.00 -10.27
C GLN A 304 22.10 9.82 -9.54
N GLY A 305 22.03 9.65 -8.21
CA GLY A 305 23.15 9.27 -7.36
C GLY A 305 23.24 7.75 -7.18
N ARG A 306 24.12 7.31 -6.27
CA ARG A 306 24.20 5.91 -5.85
C ARG A 306 22.97 5.56 -5.00
N ASP A 307 22.25 4.51 -5.37
CA ASP A 307 21.18 3.92 -4.53
C ASP A 307 21.82 3.41 -3.23
N MET A 308 21.29 3.85 -2.09
CA MET A 308 21.83 3.55 -0.77
C MET A 308 21.10 2.40 -0.08
N ARG A 309 20.13 1.77 -0.73
CA ARG A 309 19.40 0.61 -0.18
C ARG A 309 20.23 -0.66 -0.31
N GLY A 310 20.10 -1.52 0.70
CA GLY A 310 20.61 -2.89 0.65
C GLY A 310 19.66 -3.82 -0.09
N SER A 311 19.98 -5.12 -0.12
CA SER A 311 19.08 -6.17 -0.64
C SER A 311 18.17 -6.77 0.43
N LYS A 312 18.41 -6.45 1.71
CA LYS A 312 17.61 -6.93 2.84
C LYS A 312 16.19 -6.35 2.79
N HIS A 313 15.20 -7.17 3.12
CA HIS A 313 13.85 -6.73 3.41
C HIS A 313 13.61 -6.75 4.93
N SER A 314 12.92 -5.74 5.45
CA SER A 314 12.53 -5.65 6.85
C SER A 314 11.03 -5.44 6.99
N ASP A 315 10.41 -6.25 7.84
CA ASP A 315 9.00 -6.14 8.25
C ASP A 315 8.81 -5.32 9.53
N HIS A 316 9.93 -4.97 10.20
CA HIS A 316 9.98 -4.30 11.50
C HIS A 316 9.23 -5.01 12.64
N LEU A 317 8.98 -6.31 12.54
CA LEU A 317 8.37 -7.11 13.60
C LEU A 317 9.41 -7.57 14.64
N GLY A 318 8.98 -7.69 15.89
CA GLY A 318 9.86 -8.03 17.02
C GLY A 318 10.47 -6.81 17.70
N VAL A 319 11.41 -7.04 18.60
CA VAL A 319 12.12 -5.97 19.32
C VAL A 319 13.30 -5.51 18.48
N SER A 320 13.40 -4.20 18.24
CA SER A 320 14.50 -3.59 17.49
C SER A 320 15.02 -2.33 18.18
N THR A 321 16.34 -2.16 18.20
CA THR A 321 16.98 -0.96 18.78
C THR A 321 16.70 0.27 17.93
N GLN A 322 16.49 1.40 18.60
CA GLN A 322 16.43 2.70 17.93
C GLN A 322 17.78 3.40 17.95
N LYS A 323 17.94 4.45 17.14
CA LYS A 323 19.13 5.31 17.19
C LYS A 323 19.23 6.12 18.49
N GLN A 324 18.10 6.36 19.15
CA GLN A 324 18.01 6.98 20.46
C GLN A 324 18.46 5.99 21.54
N SER A 325 19.49 6.36 22.29
CA SER A 325 20.06 5.51 23.34
C SER A 325 19.00 5.08 24.36
N GLY A 326 18.99 3.79 24.70
CA GLY A 326 18.07 3.21 25.70
C GLY A 326 16.64 2.99 25.21
N LEU A 327 16.30 3.34 23.97
CA LEU A 327 14.97 3.13 23.38
C LEU A 327 14.97 2.00 22.35
N VAL A 328 13.87 1.26 22.33
CA VAL A 328 13.58 0.22 21.35
C VAL A 328 12.19 0.38 20.78
N ALA A 329 11.93 -0.22 19.62
CA ALA A 329 10.60 -0.40 19.07
C ALA A 329 10.19 -1.86 19.12
N VAL A 330 8.90 -2.11 19.37
CA VAL A 330 8.30 -3.45 19.39
C VAL A 330 7.26 -3.54 18.29
N GLY A 331 7.59 -4.26 17.21
CA GLY A 331 6.66 -4.54 16.12
C GLY A 331 5.80 -5.75 16.41
N LEU A 332 4.49 -5.60 16.24
CA LEU A 332 3.45 -6.57 16.58
C LEU A 332 2.78 -7.07 15.31
N CYS A 333 2.74 -8.38 15.13
CA CYS A 333 2.07 -8.99 14.00
C CYS A 333 0.55 -8.88 14.19
N ILE A 334 -0.13 -8.31 13.20
CA ILE A 334 -1.58 -8.25 13.14
C ILE A 334 -1.97 -9.17 11.97
N PRO A 335 -2.39 -10.42 12.24
CA PRO A 335 -2.60 -11.40 11.17
C PRO A 335 -3.57 -10.88 10.10
N THR A 336 -3.09 -10.80 8.85
CA THR A 336 -3.79 -10.18 7.70
C THR A 336 -4.20 -8.72 7.87
N GLY A 337 -3.74 -8.03 8.91
CA GLY A 337 -4.12 -6.66 9.26
C GLY A 337 -5.51 -6.50 9.85
N ARG A 338 -6.25 -7.58 10.13
CA ARG A 338 -7.60 -7.47 10.71
C ARG A 338 -7.51 -7.27 12.22
N VAL A 339 -8.18 -6.24 12.72
CA VAL A 339 -8.15 -5.87 14.15
C VAL A 339 -9.56 -5.58 14.67
N LYS A 340 -9.83 -5.94 15.92
CA LYS A 340 -11.07 -5.61 16.63
C LYS A 340 -10.91 -4.29 17.39
N PRO A 341 -11.99 -3.56 17.68
CA PRO A 341 -11.94 -2.31 18.43
C PRO A 341 -11.20 -2.43 19.77
N ASP A 342 -11.47 -3.50 20.54
CA ASP A 342 -10.84 -3.70 21.85
C ASP A 342 -9.34 -3.98 21.76
N GLN A 343 -8.90 -4.65 20.69
CA GLN A 343 -7.47 -4.82 20.41
C GLN A 343 -6.81 -3.47 20.04
N LEU A 344 -7.54 -2.59 19.36
CA LEU A 344 -7.04 -1.27 18.99
C LEU A 344 -6.94 -0.32 20.19
N ASP A 345 -7.94 -0.34 21.09
CA ASP A 345 -7.88 0.36 22.38
C ASP A 345 -6.73 -0.14 23.24
N GLU A 346 -6.55 -1.45 23.32
CA GLU A 346 -5.47 -2.02 24.12
C GLU A 346 -4.11 -1.71 23.50
N LEU A 347 -3.97 -1.70 22.17
CA LEU A 347 -2.77 -1.21 21.50
C LEU A 347 -2.47 0.27 21.84
N ALA A 348 -3.49 1.12 21.87
CA ALA A 348 -3.36 2.51 22.28
C ALA A 348 -2.89 2.63 23.75
N ARG A 349 -3.56 1.93 24.67
CA ARG A 349 -3.16 1.88 26.10
C ARG A 349 -1.71 1.41 26.28
N LEU A 350 -1.31 0.36 25.56
CA LEU A 350 0.07 -0.15 25.61
C LEU A 350 1.08 0.88 25.11
N SER A 351 0.73 1.62 24.06
CA SER A 351 1.60 2.68 23.54
C SER A 351 1.79 3.83 24.52
N ASP A 352 0.76 4.20 25.29
CA ASP A 352 0.86 5.22 26.36
C ASP A 352 1.63 4.69 27.57
N THR A 353 1.39 3.43 27.94
CA THR A 353 1.97 2.82 29.16
C THR A 353 3.47 2.53 28.98
N HIS A 354 3.86 1.98 27.83
CA HIS A 354 5.21 1.46 27.60
C HIS A 354 6.06 2.35 26.68
N GLY A 355 5.43 3.12 25.80
CA GLY A 355 6.07 4.05 24.88
C GLY A 355 5.75 5.51 25.23
N ASN A 356 5.41 6.30 24.20
CA ASN A 356 5.04 7.71 24.31
C ASN A 356 3.71 8.05 23.59
N GLY A 357 2.82 7.06 23.47
CA GLY A 357 1.52 7.20 22.79
C GLY A 357 1.61 7.22 21.26
N GLU A 358 2.78 6.94 20.67
CA GLU A 358 2.92 6.76 19.22
C GLU A 358 2.64 5.31 18.81
N ILE A 359 2.03 5.17 17.63
CA ILE A 359 1.88 3.90 16.93
C ILE A 359 2.30 4.11 15.47
N ARG A 360 2.99 3.11 14.88
CA ARG A 360 3.40 3.14 13.47
C ARG A 360 2.79 1.95 12.73
N LEU A 361 2.07 2.20 11.64
CA LEU A 361 1.50 1.18 10.77
C LEU A 361 2.48 0.82 9.64
N THR A 362 2.53 -0.44 9.25
CA THR A 362 3.46 -0.96 8.24
C THR A 362 2.75 -1.33 6.94
N THR A 363 3.48 -1.41 5.82
CA THR A 363 2.90 -1.92 4.57
C THR A 363 2.62 -3.42 4.61
N GLY A 364 3.20 -4.13 5.58
CA GLY A 364 2.89 -5.53 5.90
C GLY A 364 1.62 -5.70 6.75
N GLN A 365 0.83 -4.63 6.90
CA GLN A 365 -0.43 -4.62 7.66
C GLN A 365 -0.29 -4.82 9.18
N ASN A 366 0.92 -4.58 9.71
CA ASN A 366 1.25 -4.70 11.12
C ASN A 366 1.35 -3.33 11.81
N ALA A 367 1.48 -3.33 13.14
CA ALA A 367 1.68 -2.13 13.95
C ALA A 367 2.98 -2.21 14.77
N ILE A 368 3.53 -1.06 15.14
CA ILE A 368 4.74 -0.93 15.96
C ILE A 368 4.46 0.03 17.10
N ILE A 369 4.88 -0.34 18.31
CA ILE A 369 4.99 0.57 19.45
C ILE A 369 6.45 1.05 19.52
N PRO A 370 6.77 2.27 19.06
CA PRO A 370 8.10 2.85 19.20
C PRO A 370 8.32 3.43 20.61
N ASN A 371 9.49 4.03 20.79
CA ASN A 371 9.92 4.76 21.99
C ASN A 371 9.74 4.00 23.32
N VAL A 372 9.85 2.66 23.30
CA VAL A 372 9.78 1.84 24.50
C VAL A 372 11.14 1.83 25.18
N ALA A 373 11.20 2.21 26.45
CA ALA A 373 12.45 2.09 27.22
C ALA A 373 12.90 0.63 27.29
N ALA A 374 14.18 0.34 27.01
CA ALA A 374 14.71 -1.03 26.97
C ALA A 374 14.39 -1.83 28.26
N ALA A 375 14.41 -1.18 29.42
CA ALA A 375 14.07 -1.78 30.70
C ALA A 375 12.58 -2.17 30.85
N ARG A 376 11.67 -1.61 30.05
CA ARG A 376 10.24 -1.91 30.06
C ARG A 376 9.83 -3.00 29.08
N VAL A 377 10.72 -3.42 28.19
CA VAL A 377 10.41 -4.38 27.12
C VAL A 377 9.90 -5.70 27.69
N ALA A 378 10.54 -6.24 28.72
CA ALA A 378 10.10 -7.49 29.35
C ALA A 378 8.63 -7.40 29.81
N LYS A 379 8.29 -6.29 30.48
CA LYS A 379 6.92 -6.03 30.95
C LYS A 379 5.93 -5.90 29.78
N LEU A 380 6.29 -5.21 28.71
CA LEU A 380 5.45 -5.11 27.51
C LEU A 380 5.23 -6.50 26.88
N LEU A 381 6.27 -7.34 26.81
CA LEU A 381 6.18 -8.69 26.24
C LEU A 381 5.28 -9.65 27.04
N GLU A 382 4.96 -9.33 28.29
CA GLU A 382 4.04 -10.09 29.17
C GLU A 382 2.57 -9.67 29.02
N GLU A 383 2.27 -8.59 28.28
CA GLU A 383 0.90 -8.07 28.16
C GLU A 383 -0.02 -9.05 27.41
N PRO A 384 -1.25 -9.29 27.88
CA PRO A 384 -2.13 -10.32 27.32
C PRO A 384 -2.40 -10.16 25.82
N LEU A 385 -2.48 -8.93 25.31
CA LEU A 385 -2.72 -8.66 23.89
C LEU A 385 -1.63 -9.29 22.99
N LEU A 386 -0.39 -9.39 23.45
CA LEU A 386 0.72 -9.92 22.64
C LEU A 386 0.64 -11.43 22.40
N THR A 387 -0.23 -12.14 23.12
CA THR A 387 -0.58 -13.52 22.76
C THR A 387 -1.37 -13.60 21.45
N GLN A 388 -2.14 -12.54 21.15
CA GLN A 388 -2.93 -12.41 19.92
C GLN A 388 -2.15 -11.66 18.83
N LEU A 389 -1.44 -10.59 19.22
CA LEU A 389 -0.65 -9.74 18.34
C LEU A 389 0.85 -9.94 18.59
N SER A 390 1.35 -11.12 18.23
CA SER A 390 2.68 -11.56 18.64
C SER A 390 3.81 -10.76 17.98
N PRO A 391 4.86 -10.37 18.72
CA PRO A 391 6.11 -9.85 18.14
C PRO A 391 6.98 -10.96 17.51
N ARG A 392 6.66 -12.23 17.78
CA ARG A 392 7.36 -13.42 17.27
C ARG A 392 6.34 -14.42 16.70
N PRO A 393 5.59 -14.05 15.64
CA PRO A 393 4.63 -14.95 15.03
C PRO A 393 5.34 -16.11 14.31
N SER A 394 4.58 -17.14 13.94
CA SER A 394 5.02 -18.19 13.01
C SER A 394 5.62 -17.57 11.73
N PRO A 395 6.66 -18.16 11.12
CA PRO A 395 7.26 -17.66 9.89
C PRO A 395 6.26 -17.55 8.72
N PHE A 396 5.19 -18.34 8.73
CA PHE A 396 4.14 -18.32 7.70
C PHE A 396 3.13 -17.19 7.88
N VAL A 397 2.97 -16.68 9.12
CA VAL A 397 2.11 -15.54 9.42
C VAL A 397 2.89 -14.23 9.32
N ARG A 398 4.20 -14.25 9.67
CA ARG A 398 5.05 -13.06 9.72
C ARG A 398 5.09 -12.27 8.42
N GLY A 399 5.25 -12.98 7.30
CA GLY A 399 5.28 -12.40 5.95
C GLY A 399 3.93 -12.41 5.24
N LEU A 400 2.84 -12.72 5.95
CA LEU A 400 1.51 -12.86 5.37
C LEU A 400 0.86 -11.49 5.13
N VAL A 401 0.53 -11.20 3.88
CA VAL A 401 -0.29 -10.03 3.50
C VAL A 401 -1.50 -10.52 2.74
N ALA A 402 -2.69 -10.04 3.11
CA ALA A 402 -3.93 -10.39 2.41
C ALA A 402 -4.79 -9.16 2.16
N CYS A 403 -5.30 -9.06 0.93
CA CYS A 403 -6.33 -8.08 0.63
C CYS A 403 -7.64 -8.41 1.36
N VAL A 404 -8.65 -7.56 1.23
CA VAL A 404 -9.92 -7.71 1.95
C VAL A 404 -10.76 -8.92 1.51
N GLY A 405 -10.66 -9.32 0.23
CA GLY A 405 -11.44 -10.46 -0.29
C GLY A 405 -12.94 -10.17 -0.42
N THR A 406 -13.72 -11.22 -0.68
CA THR A 406 -15.18 -11.14 -0.87
C THR A 406 -15.95 -10.73 0.37
N ASP A 407 -15.33 -10.71 1.56
CA ASP A 407 -15.94 -10.20 2.79
C ASP A 407 -16.56 -8.79 2.56
N TYR A 408 -15.81 -7.90 1.91
CA TYR A 408 -16.23 -6.50 1.73
C TYR A 408 -15.81 -5.86 0.39
N CYS A 409 -15.06 -6.54 -0.48
CA CYS A 409 -14.56 -5.92 -1.71
C CYS A 409 -15.47 -6.17 -2.92
N ASN A 410 -15.94 -5.10 -3.57
CA ASN A 410 -16.74 -5.19 -4.81
C ASN A 410 -15.99 -5.80 -6.01
N LEU A 411 -14.66 -5.92 -5.94
CA LEU A 411 -13.83 -6.46 -7.02
C LEU A 411 -13.31 -7.87 -6.74
N ALA A 412 -13.43 -8.35 -5.50
CA ALA A 412 -12.87 -9.65 -5.14
C ALA A 412 -13.69 -10.78 -5.77
N LEU A 413 -12.99 -11.82 -6.20
CA LEU A 413 -13.55 -13.04 -6.76
C LEU A 413 -13.60 -14.16 -5.73
N ILE A 414 -12.69 -14.14 -4.74
CA ILE A 414 -12.61 -15.12 -3.66
C ILE A 414 -12.44 -14.45 -2.29
N GLU A 415 -12.75 -15.19 -1.23
CA GLU A 415 -12.36 -14.84 0.14
C GLU A 415 -10.84 -14.94 0.28
N THR A 416 -10.21 -14.09 1.11
CA THR A 416 -8.75 -14.10 1.26
C THR A 416 -8.23 -14.07 2.67
N LYS A 417 -8.80 -13.30 3.60
CA LYS A 417 -8.19 -13.09 4.92
C LYS A 417 -8.29 -14.35 5.77
N SER A 418 -9.47 -14.95 5.87
CA SER A 418 -9.67 -16.16 6.68
C SER A 418 -8.94 -17.35 6.05
N ARG A 419 -9.00 -17.50 4.72
CA ARG A 419 -8.23 -18.52 3.99
C ARG A 419 -6.72 -18.38 4.17
N ALA A 420 -6.19 -17.16 4.15
CA ALA A 420 -4.76 -16.91 4.33
C ALA A 420 -4.26 -17.32 5.73
N ILE A 421 -5.07 -17.10 6.77
CA ILE A 421 -4.79 -17.58 8.13
C ILE A 421 -4.81 -19.11 8.18
N ALA A 422 -5.88 -19.74 7.69
CA ALA A 422 -6.02 -21.20 7.70
C ALA A 422 -4.86 -21.90 6.95
N LEU A 423 -4.44 -21.35 5.80
CA LEU A 423 -3.29 -21.84 5.07
C LEU A 423 -2.00 -21.71 5.89
N SER A 424 -1.78 -20.57 6.55
CA SER A 424 -0.57 -20.32 7.34
C SER A 424 -0.47 -21.26 8.54
N GLU A 425 -1.59 -21.57 9.18
CA GLU A 425 -1.68 -22.56 10.27
C GLU A 425 -1.39 -23.97 9.76
N ALA A 426 -1.95 -24.36 8.62
CA ALA A 426 -1.70 -25.66 8.00
C ALA A 426 -0.22 -25.81 7.60
N LEU A 427 0.39 -24.78 7.00
CA LEU A 427 1.82 -24.76 6.67
C LEU A 427 2.69 -24.85 7.92
N HIS A 428 2.34 -24.13 8.99
CA HIS A 428 3.08 -24.20 10.26
C HIS A 428 3.05 -25.62 10.85
N LYS A 429 1.88 -26.25 10.88
CA LYS A 429 1.73 -27.63 11.36
C LYS A 429 2.56 -28.62 10.52
N LYS A 430 2.65 -28.40 9.20
CA LYS A 430 3.33 -29.31 8.28
C LYS A 430 4.85 -29.12 8.26
N MET A 431 5.33 -27.88 8.31
CA MET A 431 6.73 -27.52 8.04
C MET A 431 7.50 -27.06 9.29
N GLY A 432 6.80 -26.84 10.41
CA GLY A 432 7.39 -26.42 11.67
C GLY A 432 7.78 -24.94 11.74
N ALA A 433 8.37 -24.54 12.87
CA ALA A 433 8.68 -23.15 13.19
C ALA A 433 10.10 -22.69 12.77
N GLY A 434 10.99 -23.62 12.41
CA GLY A 434 12.43 -23.37 12.24
C GLY A 434 12.83 -22.71 10.92
N LEU A 435 11.87 -22.33 10.07
CA LEU A 435 12.15 -21.77 8.75
C LEU A 435 12.27 -20.25 8.79
N ASN A 436 13.22 -19.71 8.02
CA ASN A 436 13.34 -18.27 7.81
C ASN A 436 12.07 -17.73 7.11
N PRO A 437 11.38 -16.71 7.62
CA PRO A 437 10.15 -16.19 7.03
C PRO A 437 10.30 -15.84 5.55
N LEU A 438 9.26 -16.15 4.76
CA LEU A 438 9.10 -15.68 3.38
C LEU A 438 7.90 -14.75 3.31
N THR A 439 7.88 -13.85 2.33
CA THR A 439 6.69 -13.06 2.03
C THR A 439 5.65 -13.91 1.30
N ILE A 440 4.44 -14.02 1.87
CA ILE A 440 3.33 -14.79 1.31
C ILE A 440 2.14 -13.85 1.12
N HIS A 441 1.83 -13.51 -0.12
CA HIS A 441 0.90 -12.41 -0.42
C HIS A 441 -0.34 -12.89 -1.19
N TRP A 442 -1.52 -12.57 -0.67
CA TRP A 442 -2.82 -12.98 -1.19
C TRP A 442 -3.61 -11.80 -1.77
N SER A 443 -4.03 -11.96 -3.03
CA SER A 443 -4.92 -11.02 -3.72
C SER A 443 -6.15 -11.75 -4.25
N GLY A 444 -7.35 -11.34 -3.84
CA GLY A 444 -8.60 -12.00 -4.22
C GLY A 444 -9.08 -11.69 -5.65
N CYS A 445 -8.31 -10.91 -6.42
CA CYS A 445 -8.57 -10.60 -7.83
C CYS A 445 -7.30 -10.02 -8.50
N PRO A 446 -7.30 -9.85 -9.84
CA PRO A 446 -6.17 -9.28 -10.58
C PRO A 446 -5.80 -7.82 -10.22
N ALA A 447 -6.62 -7.10 -9.46
CA ALA A 447 -6.27 -5.75 -9.00
C ALA A 447 -5.01 -5.72 -8.10
N GLY A 448 -4.68 -6.86 -7.48
CA GLY A 448 -3.41 -7.07 -6.78
C GLY A 448 -3.21 -6.24 -5.51
N CYS A 449 -4.27 -5.85 -4.81
CA CYS A 449 -4.16 -5.03 -3.58
C CYS A 449 -3.32 -5.66 -2.46
N GLY A 450 -3.14 -6.98 -2.48
CA GLY A 450 -2.25 -7.71 -1.56
C GLY A 450 -0.80 -7.84 -2.06
N ASN A 451 -0.45 -7.24 -3.20
CA ASN A 451 0.90 -7.23 -3.79
C ASN A 451 1.49 -8.63 -4.09
N HIS A 452 0.67 -9.56 -4.62
CA HIS A 452 1.07 -10.95 -4.88
C HIS A 452 2.30 -11.10 -5.80
N GLN A 453 2.46 -10.26 -6.84
CA GLN A 453 3.62 -10.35 -7.75
C GLN A 453 4.90 -9.74 -7.16
N ALA A 454 4.85 -9.12 -5.98
CA ALA A 454 6.01 -8.53 -5.31
C ALA A 454 6.55 -9.41 -4.17
N ALA A 455 5.98 -10.61 -3.99
CA ALA A 455 6.29 -11.53 -2.90
C ALA A 455 7.12 -12.73 -3.36
N ASP A 456 7.78 -13.38 -2.41
CA ASP A 456 8.43 -14.67 -2.58
C ASP A 456 7.44 -15.72 -3.06
N VAL A 457 6.25 -15.76 -2.46
CA VAL A 457 5.11 -16.58 -2.88
C VAL A 457 3.85 -15.73 -2.97
N GLY A 458 3.31 -15.58 -4.18
CA GLY A 458 2.11 -14.81 -4.46
C GLY A 458 0.92 -15.68 -4.82
N LEU A 459 -0.27 -15.33 -4.33
CA LEU A 459 -1.52 -16.03 -4.65
C LEU A 459 -2.54 -15.04 -5.23
N ARG A 460 -2.97 -15.29 -6.47
CA ARG A 460 -4.00 -14.49 -7.15
C ARG A 460 -5.27 -15.30 -7.33
N GLY A 461 -6.30 -14.93 -6.58
CA GLY A 461 -7.61 -15.56 -6.58
C GLY A 461 -8.47 -15.25 -7.80
N PHE A 462 -9.20 -16.27 -8.25
CA PHE A 462 -10.23 -16.20 -9.29
C PHE A 462 -11.24 -17.34 -9.11
N LYS A 463 -12.33 -17.31 -9.88
CA LYS A 463 -13.29 -18.42 -9.95
C LYS A 463 -13.11 -19.18 -11.25
N THR A 464 -13.17 -20.49 -11.19
CA THR A 464 -13.10 -21.37 -12.38
C THR A 464 -14.12 -22.52 -12.26
N ARG A 465 -14.22 -23.36 -13.29
CA ARG A 465 -15.03 -24.58 -13.25
C ARG A 465 -14.13 -25.82 -13.30
N ILE A 466 -14.31 -26.70 -12.33
CA ILE A 466 -13.69 -28.03 -12.27
C ILE A 466 -14.82 -29.03 -12.11
N ASP A 467 -14.85 -30.06 -12.97
CA ASP A 467 -15.90 -31.08 -13.02
C ASP A 467 -17.32 -30.50 -13.01
N GLY A 468 -17.51 -29.42 -13.78
CA GLY A 468 -18.80 -28.72 -13.91
C GLY A 468 -19.20 -27.84 -12.72
N LYS A 469 -18.44 -27.82 -11.62
CA LYS A 469 -18.71 -27.02 -10.42
C LYS A 469 -17.87 -25.74 -10.42
N ILE A 470 -18.48 -24.62 -10.05
CA ILE A 470 -17.74 -23.36 -9.84
C ILE A 470 -16.97 -23.48 -8.53
N VAL A 471 -15.66 -23.30 -8.59
CA VAL A 471 -14.75 -23.38 -7.45
C VAL A 471 -13.90 -22.12 -7.35
N ASP A 472 -13.48 -21.79 -6.13
CA ASP A 472 -12.44 -20.78 -5.88
C ASP A 472 -11.08 -21.41 -6.18
N ALA A 473 -10.24 -20.69 -6.95
CA ALA A 473 -8.90 -21.12 -7.31
C ALA A 473 -7.91 -19.96 -7.19
N VAL A 474 -6.62 -20.30 -7.13
CA VAL A 474 -5.51 -19.35 -7.14
C VAL A 474 -4.51 -19.70 -8.22
N ALA A 475 -3.96 -18.67 -8.86
CA ALA A 475 -2.70 -18.75 -9.58
C ALA A 475 -1.57 -18.48 -8.59
N ILE A 476 -0.51 -19.30 -8.62
CA ILE A 476 0.63 -19.20 -7.71
C ILE A 476 1.84 -18.61 -8.44
N TYR A 477 2.43 -17.59 -7.83
CA TYR A 477 3.60 -16.86 -8.30
C TYR A 477 4.77 -17.11 -7.37
N THR A 478 6.00 -17.14 -7.89
CA THR A 478 7.22 -17.18 -7.07
C THR A 478 8.31 -16.23 -7.55
N GLY A 479 9.25 -15.90 -6.66
CA GLY A 479 10.46 -15.15 -6.98
C GLY A 479 10.28 -13.64 -7.12
N GLY A 480 9.11 -13.09 -6.76
CA GLY A 480 8.90 -11.66 -6.71
C GLY A 480 9.77 -11.01 -5.64
N ARG A 481 10.33 -9.84 -5.95
CA ARG A 481 11.13 -9.06 -5.00
C ARG A 481 11.04 -7.57 -5.27
N THR A 482 11.28 -6.80 -4.21
CA THR A 482 11.42 -5.34 -4.23
C THR A 482 12.83 -4.93 -3.84
N GLY A 483 13.14 -3.64 -3.89
CA GLY A 483 14.48 -3.10 -3.67
C GLY A 483 15.33 -2.98 -4.94
N PRO A 484 16.66 -2.78 -4.81
CA PRO A 484 17.55 -2.47 -5.93
C PRO A 484 17.56 -3.47 -7.10
N HIS A 485 17.13 -4.71 -6.86
CA HIS A 485 17.04 -5.79 -7.85
C HIS A 485 15.62 -6.31 -7.99
N ALA A 486 14.63 -5.40 -7.96
CA ALA A 486 13.23 -5.77 -8.05
C ALA A 486 12.91 -6.56 -9.32
N ILE A 487 12.11 -7.60 -9.17
CA ILE A 487 11.60 -8.42 -10.26
C ILE A 487 10.16 -8.83 -9.95
N ALA A 488 9.35 -8.94 -11.00
CA ALA A 488 8.02 -9.49 -10.89
C ALA A 488 8.10 -10.99 -10.57
N GLY A 489 7.24 -11.46 -9.66
CA GLY A 489 7.02 -12.88 -9.47
C GLY A 489 6.50 -13.53 -10.74
N GLN A 490 7.02 -14.71 -11.06
CA GLN A 490 6.62 -15.50 -12.21
C GLN A 490 5.47 -16.42 -11.81
N GLU A 491 4.42 -16.48 -12.65
CA GLU A 491 3.35 -17.46 -12.48
C GLU A 491 3.92 -18.86 -12.77
N ILE A 492 3.88 -19.75 -11.79
CA ILE A 492 4.39 -21.13 -11.89
C ILE A 492 3.28 -22.17 -11.92
N LEU A 493 2.10 -21.84 -11.40
CA LEU A 493 0.90 -22.68 -11.43
C LEU A 493 -0.30 -21.80 -11.74
N GLU A 494 -1.00 -22.10 -12.83
CA GLU A 494 -2.10 -21.28 -13.33
C GLU A 494 -3.39 -21.46 -12.53
N THR A 495 -3.74 -22.71 -12.20
CA THR A 495 -4.99 -23.05 -11.51
C THR A 495 -4.74 -24.06 -10.39
N VAL A 496 -4.81 -23.60 -9.14
CA VAL A 496 -4.82 -24.45 -7.95
C VAL A 496 -6.13 -24.25 -7.20
N PRO A 497 -6.98 -25.27 -7.05
CA PRO A 497 -8.21 -25.17 -6.27
C PRO A 497 -7.95 -24.77 -4.82
N CYS A 498 -8.84 -23.98 -4.23
CA CYS A 498 -8.78 -23.61 -2.81
C CYS A 498 -9.51 -24.64 -1.94
N ASP A 499 -9.14 -25.91 -2.09
CA ASP A 499 -9.64 -27.07 -1.35
C ASP A 499 -8.61 -27.58 -0.31
N GLU A 500 -8.83 -28.76 0.24
CA GLU A 500 -7.95 -29.39 1.24
C GLU A 500 -6.52 -29.67 0.74
N SER A 501 -6.28 -29.70 -0.57
CA SER A 501 -4.96 -29.96 -1.16
C SER A 501 -4.07 -28.71 -1.24
N LEU A 502 -4.65 -27.50 -1.15
CA LEU A 502 -3.92 -26.24 -1.30
C LEU A 502 -2.70 -26.13 -0.36
N PRO A 503 -2.78 -26.49 0.95
CA PRO A 503 -1.62 -26.45 1.83
C PRO A 503 -0.47 -27.34 1.36
N ASP A 504 -0.76 -28.52 0.78
CA ASP A 504 0.27 -29.42 0.28
C ASP A 504 0.96 -28.86 -0.95
N VAL A 505 0.18 -28.30 -1.89
CA VAL A 505 0.72 -27.62 -3.08
C VAL A 505 1.61 -26.46 -2.68
N VAL A 506 1.14 -25.59 -1.78
CA VAL A 506 1.92 -24.42 -1.33
C VAL A 506 3.17 -24.83 -0.55
N ALA A 507 3.10 -25.88 0.29
CA ALA A 507 4.27 -26.38 1.00
C ALA A 507 5.36 -26.87 0.02
N ASN A 508 4.96 -27.61 -1.02
CA ASN A 508 5.88 -28.07 -2.06
C ASN A 508 6.50 -26.88 -2.82
N VAL A 509 5.69 -25.88 -3.17
CA VAL A 509 6.18 -24.64 -3.81
C VAL A 509 7.21 -23.94 -2.93
N ILE A 510 6.95 -23.81 -1.62
CA ILE A 510 7.87 -23.17 -0.67
C ILE A 510 9.18 -23.96 -0.58
N GLN A 511 9.11 -25.28 -0.49
CA GLN A 511 10.30 -26.13 -0.42
C GLN A 511 11.16 -26.01 -1.68
N SER A 512 10.54 -26.12 -2.86
CA SER A 512 11.24 -25.94 -4.14
C SER A 512 11.84 -24.55 -4.27
N TYR A 513 11.10 -23.50 -3.92
CA TYR A 513 11.60 -22.13 -3.99
C TYR A 513 12.81 -21.89 -3.05
N ARG A 514 12.78 -22.44 -1.84
CA ARG A 514 13.93 -22.36 -0.92
C ARG A 514 15.14 -23.09 -1.45
N PHE A 515 14.96 -24.28 -1.99
CA PHE A 515 16.04 -25.05 -2.61
C PHE A 515 16.68 -24.25 -3.75
N ASP A 516 15.86 -23.66 -4.62
CA ASP A 516 16.35 -22.78 -5.70
C ASP A 516 17.12 -21.56 -5.17
N MET A 517 16.65 -20.94 -4.08
CA MET A 517 17.37 -19.83 -3.43
C MET A 517 18.73 -20.28 -2.90
N GLU A 518 18.80 -21.42 -2.23
CA GLU A 518 20.04 -21.98 -1.68
C GLU A 518 21.01 -22.34 -2.80
N VAL A 519 20.56 -22.99 -3.87
CA VAL A 519 21.39 -23.32 -5.03
C VAL A 519 21.96 -22.06 -5.67
N ARG A 520 21.14 -21.01 -5.86
CA ARG A 520 21.61 -19.73 -6.41
C ARG A 520 22.63 -19.05 -5.50
N GLN A 521 22.42 -19.12 -4.18
CA GLN A 521 23.37 -18.55 -3.22
C GLN A 521 24.70 -19.31 -3.23
N HIS A 522 24.69 -20.64 -3.27
CA HIS A 522 25.89 -21.45 -3.40
C HIS A 522 26.60 -21.21 -4.72
N ALA A 523 25.87 -21.13 -5.84
CA ALA A 523 26.43 -20.82 -7.16
C ALA A 523 27.09 -19.43 -7.21
N ALA A 524 26.48 -18.43 -6.55
CA ALA A 524 27.09 -17.11 -6.42
C ALA A 524 28.37 -17.14 -5.59
N LEU A 525 28.42 -17.95 -4.53
CA LEU A 525 29.62 -18.12 -3.70
C LEU A 525 30.73 -18.93 -4.39
N SER A 526 30.38 -19.82 -5.31
CA SER A 526 31.33 -20.64 -6.06
C SER A 526 31.82 -20.00 -7.36
N ASP A 527 31.25 -18.86 -7.78
CA ASP A 527 31.76 -18.07 -8.90
C ASP A 527 33.08 -17.36 -8.49
N PRO A 528 34.23 -17.69 -9.12
CA PRO A 528 35.52 -17.08 -8.81
C PRO A 528 35.50 -15.54 -8.95
N PHE A 529 34.67 -15.02 -9.85
CA PHE A 529 34.53 -13.58 -10.04
C PHE A 529 33.72 -12.90 -8.93
N PHE A 530 32.77 -13.60 -8.30
CA PHE A 530 32.00 -13.07 -7.18
C PHE A 530 32.87 -12.97 -5.91
N THR A 531 33.74 -13.95 -5.71
CA THR A 531 34.76 -13.93 -4.65
C THR A 531 35.76 -12.79 -4.89
N ALA A 532 36.20 -12.55 -6.13
CA ALA A 532 37.07 -11.43 -6.46
C ALA A 532 36.38 -10.05 -6.35
N ALA A 533 35.13 -9.92 -6.79
CA ALA A 533 34.39 -8.65 -6.81
C ALA A 533 33.89 -8.21 -5.41
N SER A 534 33.55 -9.16 -4.53
CA SER A 534 33.20 -8.87 -3.13
C SER A 534 34.42 -8.40 -2.33
N THR A 535 35.60 -8.97 -2.60
CA THR A 535 36.87 -8.55 -1.97
C THR A 535 37.36 -7.19 -2.49
N ALA A 536 37.00 -6.81 -3.72
CA ALA A 536 37.44 -5.56 -4.37
C ALA A 536 36.44 -4.38 -4.28
N GLY A 537 35.27 -4.54 -3.66
CA GLY A 537 34.27 -3.46 -3.54
C GLY A 537 33.61 -3.02 -4.87
N LEU A 538 33.67 -3.86 -5.91
CA LEU A 538 33.21 -3.54 -7.28
C LEU A 538 31.82 -4.08 -7.64
N ALA A 539 31.03 -4.53 -6.65
CA ALA A 539 29.74 -5.19 -6.85
C ALA A 539 28.68 -4.35 -7.61
N SER A 540 28.92 -3.05 -7.86
CA SER A 540 27.98 -2.16 -8.56
C SER A 540 28.02 -2.27 -10.10
N TRP A 541 28.86 -3.13 -10.69
CA TRP A 541 29.02 -3.25 -12.13
C TRP A 541 28.66 -4.64 -12.67
N ARG A 542 27.37 -5.00 -12.68
CA ARG A 542 26.84 -5.89 -13.74
C ARG A 542 25.41 -5.52 -14.12
N PHE A 543 25.24 -5.14 -15.38
CA PHE A 543 23.97 -5.31 -16.09
C PHE A 543 23.67 -6.81 -16.18
N ALA A 544 22.47 -7.21 -15.76
CA ALA A 544 21.99 -8.57 -15.93
C ALA A 544 21.87 -8.88 -17.43
N ARG A 545 22.73 -9.77 -17.96
CA ARG A 545 22.34 -10.58 -19.11
C ARG A 545 21.34 -11.60 -18.60
N VAL A 546 20.05 -11.33 -18.83
CA VAL A 546 19.01 -12.34 -18.76
C VAL A 546 19.35 -13.38 -19.82
N LEU A 547 19.69 -14.60 -19.42
CA LEU A 547 19.71 -15.71 -20.37
C LEU A 547 18.27 -15.94 -20.84
N PRO A 548 18.00 -16.02 -22.15
CA PRO A 548 16.68 -16.37 -22.63
C PRO A 548 16.31 -17.79 -22.16
N PRO A 549 15.01 -18.06 -21.90
CA PRO A 549 14.57 -19.41 -21.55
C PRO A 549 14.88 -20.38 -22.70
N PRO A 550 15.15 -21.66 -22.40
CA PRO A 550 15.38 -22.67 -23.43
C PRO A 550 14.13 -22.77 -24.31
N SER A 551 14.34 -22.65 -25.63
CA SER A 551 13.31 -22.86 -26.63
C SER A 551 12.82 -24.31 -26.57
N VAL A 552 11.52 -24.50 -26.33
CA VAL A 552 10.87 -25.80 -26.53
C VAL A 552 10.76 -26.02 -28.05
N PRO A 553 11.30 -27.14 -28.60
CA PRO A 553 11.11 -27.45 -30.01
C PRO A 553 9.63 -27.75 -30.31
N ALA A 554 9.19 -27.31 -31.49
CA ALA A 554 7.82 -27.36 -31.99
C ALA A 554 7.23 -28.78 -32.11
#